data_AF-A0A9E6W4V2-F1
#
_entry.id   AF-A0A9E6W4V2-F1
#
_cell.length_a   1.000
_cell.length_b   1.000
_cell.length_c   1.000
_cell.angle_alpha   90.00
_cell.angle_beta   90.00
_cell.angle_gamma   90.00
#
_symmetry.space_group_name_H-M   'P 1'
#
loop_
_entity.id
_entity.type
_entity.pdbx_description
1 polymer ?
#
loop_
_entity_poly.entity_id
_entity_poly.type
_entity_poly.pdbx_seq_one_letter_code
_entity_poly.pdbx_strand_id
1 'polypeptide(L)'
;MEKILEDSSRIILHIKRIRIGMWVNSILIPIALVFNGEYPVIVKYNVDLWVVGFTYYPVLVYCLWLNWKMLPLTKSQKKDNTWKLIVLGIIGMWLWLPNRKELDAMFEPSTEQKS
;
A
#
# COMPACT_ATOMS: atom_id res chain seq x y z
N MET A 1 20.42 -17.28 -6.36
CA MET A 1 20.37 -15.94 -6.96
C MET A 1 19.13 -15.80 -7.86
N GLU A 2 18.89 -16.73 -8.78
CA GLU A 2 17.71 -16.73 -9.68
C GLU A 2 16.35 -16.75 -8.94
N LYS A 3 16.17 -17.62 -7.94
CA LYS A 3 14.95 -17.68 -7.11
C LYS A 3 14.64 -16.38 -6.35
N ILE A 4 15.68 -15.67 -5.92
CA ILE A 4 15.56 -14.39 -5.19
C ILE A 4 15.09 -13.28 -6.14
N LEU A 5 15.64 -13.25 -7.37
CA LEU A 5 15.23 -12.31 -8.42
C LEU A 5 13.78 -12.56 -8.87
N GLU A 6 13.36 -13.83 -8.95
CA GLU A 6 11.99 -14.21 -9.26
C GLU A 6 11.01 -13.73 -8.17
N ASP A 7 11.35 -13.92 -6.90
CA ASP A 7 10.52 -13.52 -5.77
C ASP A 7 10.46 -11.99 -5.60
N SER A 8 11.57 -11.27 -5.77
CA SER A 8 11.59 -9.80 -5.83
C SER A 8 10.70 -9.27 -6.94
N SER A 9 10.80 -9.85 -8.14
CA SER A 9 9.99 -9.45 -9.30
C SER A 9 8.49 -9.66 -9.08
N ARG A 10 8.10 -10.77 -8.44
CA ARG A 10 6.70 -11.02 -8.05
C ARG A 10 6.20 -9.94 -7.10
N ILE A 11 6.95 -9.63 -6.04
CA ILE A 11 6.56 -8.64 -5.02
C ILE A 11 6.43 -7.24 -5.65
N ILE A 12 7.33 -6.84 -6.54
CA ILE A 12 7.25 -5.57 -7.28
C ILE A 12 5.96 -5.48 -8.10
N LEU A 13 5.54 -6.58 -8.72
CA LEU A 13 4.29 -6.62 -9.46
C LEU A 13 3.07 -6.39 -8.54
N HIS A 14 3.05 -7.00 -7.36
CA HIS A 14 2.01 -6.79 -6.35
C HIS A 14 1.97 -5.33 -5.87
N ILE A 15 3.13 -4.75 -5.56
CA ILE A 15 3.31 -3.34 -5.19
C ILE A 15 2.78 -2.41 -6.29
N LYS A 16 3.15 -2.65 -7.56
CA LYS A 16 2.66 -1.86 -8.69
C LYS A 16 1.14 -1.95 -8.84
N ARG A 17 0.57 -3.15 -8.68
CA ARG A 17 -0.89 -3.35 -8.72
C ARG A 17 -1.61 -2.58 -7.61
N ILE A 18 -1.08 -2.57 -6.39
CA ILE A 18 -1.64 -1.76 -5.29
C ILE A 18 -1.62 -0.28 -5.66
N ARG A 19 -0.48 0.23 -6.13
CA ARG A 19 -0.34 1.64 -6.49
C ARG A 19 -1.34 2.04 -7.57
N ILE A 20 -1.47 1.24 -8.63
CA ILE A 20 -2.47 1.45 -9.68
C ILE A 20 -3.89 1.39 -9.10
N GLY A 21 -4.19 0.40 -8.26
CA GLY A 21 -5.49 0.27 -7.61
C GLY A 21 -5.85 1.50 -6.76
N MET A 22 -4.89 2.02 -5.99
CA MET A 22 -5.07 3.24 -5.18
C MET A 22 -5.29 4.48 -6.06
N TRP A 23 -4.54 4.63 -7.16
CA TRP A 23 -4.73 5.73 -8.11
C TRP A 23 -6.10 5.68 -8.79
N VAL A 24 -6.48 4.50 -9.30
CA VAL A 24 -7.78 4.29 -9.93
C VAL A 24 -8.89 4.60 -8.94
N ASN A 25 -8.81 4.10 -7.71
CA ASN A 25 -9.83 4.34 -6.69
C ASN A 25 -9.95 5.84 -6.32
N SER A 26 -8.81 6.52 -6.16
CA SER A 26 -8.75 7.94 -5.82
C SER A 26 -9.29 8.87 -6.91
N ILE A 27 -9.27 8.43 -8.18
CA ILE A 27 -9.76 9.22 -9.33
C ILE A 27 -11.20 8.82 -9.71
N LEU A 28 -11.51 7.52 -9.69
CA LEU A 28 -12.79 6.99 -10.15
C LEU A 28 -13.94 7.39 -9.20
N ILE A 29 -13.71 7.44 -7.89
CA ILE A 29 -14.74 7.85 -6.92
C ILE A 29 -15.16 9.32 -7.15
N PRO A 30 -14.25 10.31 -7.18
CA PRO A 30 -14.63 11.69 -7.46
C PRO A 30 -15.34 11.86 -8.81
N ILE A 31 -14.87 11.17 -9.85
CA ILE A 31 -15.50 11.21 -11.17
C ILE A 31 -16.93 10.67 -11.10
N ALA A 32 -17.14 9.49 -10.51
CA ALA A 32 -18.47 8.89 -10.38
C ALA A 32 -19.43 9.83 -9.62
N LEU A 33 -18.96 10.49 -8.56
CA LEU A 33 -19.79 11.42 -7.79
C LEU A 33 -20.14 12.70 -8.59
N VAL A 34 -19.21 13.21 -9.41
CA VAL A 34 -19.46 14.38 -10.28
C VAL A 34 -20.48 14.06 -11.39
N PHE A 35 -20.35 12.91 -12.05
CA PHE A 35 -21.24 12.53 -13.16
C PHE A 35 -22.66 12.15 -12.71
N ASN A 36 -22.85 11.72 -11.46
CA ASN A 36 -24.18 11.50 -10.89
C ASN A 36 -24.88 12.80 -10.45
N GLY A 37 -24.29 13.98 -10.68
CA GLY A 37 -24.90 15.27 -10.39
C GLY A 37 -24.91 15.64 -8.91
N GLU A 38 -24.22 14.87 -8.06
CA GLU A 38 -24.18 15.06 -6.62
C GLU A 38 -23.12 16.07 -6.17
N TYR A 39 -22.92 17.18 -6.89
CA TYR A 39 -22.08 18.27 -6.39
C TYR A 39 -22.85 19.59 -6.38
N PRO A 40 -23.20 20.09 -5.17
CA PRO A 40 -22.30 20.17 -4.02
C PRO A 40 -22.80 19.33 -2.81
N VAL A 41 -22.34 18.08 -2.68
CA VAL A 41 -22.85 17.14 -1.65
C VAL A 41 -21.81 16.70 -0.61
N ILE A 42 -20.50 16.91 -0.84
CA ILE A 42 -19.48 16.55 0.20
C ILE A 42 -19.68 17.32 1.53
N VAL A 43 -20.34 18.49 1.50
CA VAL A 43 -20.62 19.29 2.70
C VAL A 43 -22.01 19.02 3.27
N LYS A 44 -22.90 18.34 2.54
CA LYS A 44 -24.33 18.20 2.90
C LYS A 44 -24.79 16.76 3.16
N TYR A 45 -24.12 15.74 2.62
CA TYR A 45 -24.43 14.35 2.93
C TYR A 45 -23.25 13.68 3.61
N ASN A 46 -23.59 12.86 4.61
CA ASN A 46 -22.83 11.70 5.03
C ASN A 46 -22.35 10.94 3.78
N VAL A 47 -21.19 11.28 3.22
CA VAL A 47 -20.47 10.38 2.31
C VAL A 47 -20.36 9.11 3.10
N ASP A 48 -21.14 8.12 2.70
CA ASP A 48 -21.48 6.99 3.55
C ASP A 48 -20.15 6.35 3.96
N LEU A 49 -19.82 6.43 5.24
CA LEU A 49 -18.52 5.99 5.79
C LEU A 49 -18.19 4.56 5.34
N TRP A 50 -19.22 3.80 5.01
CA TRP A 50 -19.20 2.49 4.37
C TRP A 50 -18.49 2.45 3.01
N VAL A 51 -18.68 3.41 2.11
CA VAL A 51 -18.05 3.41 0.77
C VAL A 51 -16.54 3.69 0.89
N VAL A 52 -16.18 4.65 1.74
CA VAL A 52 -14.76 4.95 2.03
C VAL A 52 -14.12 3.77 2.78
N GLY A 53 -14.83 3.18 3.75
CA GLY A 53 -14.37 2.01 4.48
C GLY A 53 -14.18 0.79 3.56
N PHE A 54 -15.14 0.50 2.69
CA PHE A 54 -15.11 -0.65 1.79
C PHE A 54 -13.95 -0.60 0.80
N THR A 55 -13.48 0.60 0.46
CA THR A 55 -12.33 0.79 -0.43
C THR A 55 -11.00 0.85 0.33
N TYR A 56 -11.00 1.45 1.52
CA TYR A 56 -9.79 1.63 2.33
C TYR A 56 -9.36 0.34 3.06
N TYR A 57 -10.28 -0.33 3.75
CA TYR A 57 -9.95 -1.44 4.64
C TYR A 57 -9.35 -2.66 3.90
N PRO A 58 -9.87 -3.09 2.74
CA PRO A 58 -9.26 -4.20 2.00
C PRO A 58 -7.82 -3.89 1.55
N VAL A 59 -7.56 -2.65 1.13
CA VAL A 59 -6.20 -2.22 0.74
C VAL A 59 -5.27 -2.20 1.95
N LEU A 60 -5.74 -1.71 3.11
CA LEU A 60 -4.98 -1.75 4.36
C LEU A 60 -4.62 -3.19 4.75
N VAL A 61 -5.60 -4.09 4.76
CA VAL A 61 -5.39 -5.52 5.08
C VAL A 61 -4.40 -6.15 4.13
N TYR A 62 -4.48 -5.83 2.84
CA TYR A 62 -3.56 -6.35 1.83
C TYR A 62 -2.13 -5.83 2.01
N CYS A 63 -1.94 -4.54 2.29
CA CYS A 63 -0.64 -3.95 2.62
C CYS A 63 -0.03 -4.58 3.88
N LEU A 64 -0.84 -4.81 4.91
CA LEU A 64 -0.41 -5.51 6.13
C LEU A 64 0.00 -6.95 5.81
N TRP A 65 -0.78 -7.67 5.00
CA TRP A 65 -0.44 -9.03 4.59
C TRP A 65 0.91 -9.07 3.86
N LEU A 66 1.16 -8.15 2.91
CA LEU A 66 2.45 -8.04 2.22
C LEU A 66 3.60 -7.77 3.19
N ASN A 67 3.43 -6.80 4.10
CA ASN A 67 4.44 -6.43 5.09
C ASN A 67 4.83 -7.61 5.99
N TRP A 68 3.85 -8.44 6.37
CA TRP A 68 4.08 -9.55 7.31
C TRP A 68 4.53 -10.85 6.63
N LYS A 69 3.97 -11.18 5.46
CA LYS A 69 4.16 -12.48 4.80
C LYS A 69 5.15 -12.47 3.64
N MET A 70 5.23 -11.41 2.85
CA MET A 70 6.04 -11.38 1.63
C MET A 70 7.40 -10.70 1.80
N LEU A 71 7.50 -9.66 2.63
CA LEU A 71 8.77 -8.94 2.79
C LEU A 71 9.72 -9.64 3.78
N PRO A 72 11.03 -9.74 3.46
CA PRO A 72 12.05 -10.32 4.32
C PRO A 72 12.50 -9.34 5.42
N LEU A 73 11.54 -8.69 6.09
CA LEU A 73 11.80 -7.71 7.13
C LEU A 73 12.00 -8.37 8.50
N THR A 74 12.81 -7.73 9.34
CA THR A 74 12.93 -8.10 10.75
C THR A 74 11.63 -7.84 11.51
N LYS A 75 11.41 -8.52 12.64
CA LYS A 75 10.20 -8.34 13.48
C LYS A 75 9.99 -6.88 13.92
N SER A 76 11.09 -6.17 14.22
CA SER A 76 11.05 -4.75 14.60
C SER A 76 10.54 -3.89 13.43
N GLN A 77 11.13 -4.04 12.25
CA GLN A 77 10.70 -3.32 11.04
C GLN A 77 9.25 -3.63 10.64
N LYS A 78 8.80 -4.88 10.78
CA LYS A 78 7.41 -5.26 10.51
C LYS A 78 6.43 -4.49 11.41
N LYS A 79 6.73 -4.38 12.70
CA LYS A 79 5.91 -3.63 13.67
C LYS A 79 5.91 -2.14 13.36
N ASP A 80 7.08 -1.58 13.06
CA ASP A 80 7.25 -0.16 12.77
C ASP A 80 6.48 0.27 11.50
N ASN A 81 6.57 -0.55 10.45
CA ASN A 81 5.81 -0.37 9.21
C ASN A 81 4.31 -0.54 9.43
N THR A 82 3.89 -1.50 10.25
CA THR A 82 2.47 -1.69 10.60
C THR A 82 1.92 -0.46 11.31
N TRP A 83 2.69 0.12 12.24
CA TRP A 83 2.30 1.34 12.92
C TRP A 83 2.17 2.52 11.94
N LYS A 84 3.14 2.68 11.02
CA LYS A 84 3.05 3.68 9.95
C LYS A 84 1.82 3.49 9.06
N LEU A 85 1.51 2.26 8.67
CA LEU A 85 0.33 1.94 7.85
C LEU A 85 -0.99 2.28 8.55
N ILE A 86 -1.09 2.04 9.86
CA ILE A 86 -2.30 2.30 10.64
C ILE A 86 -2.44 3.79 10.97
N VAL A 87 -1.37 4.45 11.40
CA VAL A 87 -1.40 5.85 11.87
C VAL A 87 -1.49 6.85 10.73
N LEU A 88 -0.71 6.67 9.66
CA LEU A 88 -0.71 7.58 8.51
C LEU A 88 -1.81 7.21 7.48
N GLY A 89 -2.48 6.07 7.66
CA GLY A 89 -3.53 5.58 6.78
C GLY A 89 -3.12 5.51 5.31
N ILE A 90 -3.88 6.17 4.43
CA ILE A 90 -3.62 6.18 2.97
C ILE A 90 -2.20 6.71 2.68
N ILE A 91 -1.78 7.75 3.41
CA ILE A 91 -0.44 8.33 3.27
C ILE A 91 0.63 7.31 3.69
N GLY A 92 0.35 6.56 4.75
CA GLY A 92 1.20 5.47 5.23
C GLY A 92 1.37 4.37 4.20
N MET A 93 0.28 3.96 3.54
CA MET A 93 0.32 2.97 2.46
C MET A 93 1.16 3.45 1.28
N TRP A 94 1.07 4.74 0.95
CA TRP A 94 1.82 5.32 -0.16
C TRP A 94 3.32 5.41 0.15
N LEU A 95 3.67 5.91 1.34
CA LEU A 95 5.06 6.09 1.78
C LEU A 95 5.77 4.76 2.06
N TRP A 96 5.03 3.76 2.53
CA TRP A 96 5.61 2.46 2.89
C TRP A 96 6.04 1.63 1.68
N LEU A 97 5.41 1.84 0.52
CA LEU A 97 5.59 1.00 -0.66
C LEU A 97 7.06 1.04 -1.16
N PRO A 98 7.85 -0.04 -0.96
CA PRO A 98 9.27 0.01 -1.28
C PRO A 98 9.47 0.08 -2.79
N ASN A 99 10.51 0.79 -3.21
CA ASN A 99 10.91 0.84 -4.62
C ASN A 99 11.73 -0.42 -5.00
N ARG A 100 11.96 -0.63 -6.31
CA ARG A 100 12.72 -1.82 -6.77
C ARG A 100 14.11 -1.91 -6.15
N LYS A 101 14.82 -0.79 -5.99
CA LYS A 101 16.17 -0.76 -5.41
C LYS A 101 16.17 -1.13 -3.94
N GLU A 102 15.21 -0.60 -3.17
CA GLU A 102 15.02 -0.92 -1.76
C GLU A 102 14.65 -2.40 -1.58
N LEU A 103 13.79 -2.93 -2.45
CA LEU A 103 13.41 -4.34 -2.38
C LEU A 103 14.58 -5.25 -2.71
N ASP A 104 15.33 -4.96 -3.78
CA ASP A 104 16.52 -5.72 -4.16
C ASP A 104 17.56 -5.70 -3.01
N ALA A 105 17.76 -4.55 -2.35
CA ALA A 105 18.63 -4.42 -1.18
C ALA A 105 18.15 -5.21 0.06
N MET A 106 16.83 -5.41 0.23
CA MET A 106 16.28 -6.26 1.30
C MET A 106 16.51 -7.75 1.07
N PHE A 107 16.72 -8.15 -0.18
CA PHE A 107 16.94 -9.53 -0.59
C PHE A 107 18.42 -9.87 -0.83
N GLU A 108 19.28 -8.87 -0.94
CA GLU A 108 20.72 -9.05 -0.96
C GLU A 108 21.21 -9.53 0.43
N PRO A 109 21.94 -10.65 0.52
CA PRO A 109 22.58 -11.06 1.76
C PRO A 109 23.66 -10.03 2.11
N SER A 110 23.43 -9.35 3.23
CA SER A 110 24.27 -8.30 3.82
C SER A 110 25.78 -8.48 3.61
N THR A 111 26.39 -7.60 2.81
CA THR A 111 27.75 -7.12 3.11
C THR A 111 27.74 -5.93 4.08
N GLU A 112 26.58 -5.36 4.43
CA GLU A 112 26.49 -4.15 5.27
C GLU A 112 25.56 -4.30 6.48
N GLN A 113 25.74 -5.35 7.28
CA GLN A 113 25.30 -5.34 8.70
C GLN A 113 26.52 -5.16 9.60
N LYS A 114 27.20 -4.03 9.49
CA LYS A 114 28.11 -3.48 10.51
C LYS A 114 28.30 -1.98 10.26
N SER A 115 27.50 -1.15 10.93
CA SER A 115 27.90 0.17 11.41
C SER A 115 27.01 0.58 12.57
#